data_AF-A0A958PTJ5-F1
#
_entry.id   AF-A0A958PTJ5-F1
#
_cell.length_a   1.000
_cell.length_b   1.000
_cell.length_c   1.000
_cell.angle_alpha   90.00
_cell.angle_beta   90.00
_cell.angle_gamma   90.00
#
_symmetry.space_group_name_H-M   'P 1'
#
loop_
_entity.id
_entity.type
_entity.pdbx_description
1 polymer ?
#
loop_
_entity_poly.entity_id
_entity_poly.type
_entity_poly.pdbx_seq_one_letter_code
_entity_poly.pdbx_strand_id
1 'polypeptide(L)'
;MPSLKSILAKPFASAVYNKIKKWANNPIETQESVFQKLIADATSTQFGRDHDFISINTHEDFVKRVPIRDYEALKPYVEKVVAGKENILWPGKPIYFAKTSGTTSGAKYIPITKESMPYHVEAARNAILLYIYETGKANFVDGKMIFLQGSPILDEKNGIKLGRLSGIVAHYVPKYLQKNRMPSWETNCIDDWESKVNAIVEETLPENMTIISGIPSWVQMYFEKIVERTGKNVGEVFKNFELFIFGGVNYEPYRAKFEKLIGRKVDSIELFPASEGFFAFQDKQTEKGMLLQLNSGIFYEFIKADEFFSEAPTRLTLKEVELGVNYVMIISTNAGLWAYNIGDTLEFTSLKPYRVIVSGRIKHFISAFGEHVIGKEVELAMQEALEQTGVQISEFTVAPQINPTSGLPYHEWFVEFETMPENMATFSKIIDTSLQRQNSYYFDLIEGKVLKQLVVTAIKPGGFNRYMKSEGKLGGQNKIPRLSNDRKIVDKLCQWELTK
;
A
#
# COMPACT_ATOMS: atom_id res chain seq x y z
N MET A 1 17.77 32.24 -7.45
CA MET A 1 17.18 32.75 -6.18
C MET A 1 15.99 31.88 -5.85
N PRO A 2 15.76 31.52 -4.57
CA PRO A 2 14.58 30.76 -4.18
C PRO A 2 13.31 31.54 -4.53
N SER A 3 12.30 30.88 -5.08
CA SER A 3 11.03 31.52 -5.38
C SER A 3 10.29 31.91 -4.11
N LEU A 4 9.29 32.79 -4.25
CA LEU A 4 8.37 33.09 -3.15
C LEU A 4 7.67 31.84 -2.61
N LYS A 5 7.37 30.84 -3.47
CA LYS A 5 6.77 29.57 -3.05
C LYS A 5 7.74 28.77 -2.16
N SER A 6 9.00 28.64 -2.58
CA SER A 6 10.06 27.95 -1.81
C SER A 6 10.31 28.63 -0.46
N ILE A 7 10.32 29.97 -0.43
CA ILE A 7 10.49 30.75 0.80
C ILE A 7 9.31 30.55 1.76
N LEU A 8 8.06 30.63 1.26
CA LEU A 8 6.85 30.47 2.08
C LEU A 8 6.59 29.01 2.50
N ALA A 9 7.13 28.04 1.77
CA ALA A 9 6.97 26.62 2.11
C ALA A 9 7.64 26.26 3.44
N LYS A 10 8.78 26.87 3.79
CA LYS A 10 9.51 26.59 5.03
C LYS A 10 8.76 26.99 6.32
N PRO A 11 8.25 28.22 6.49
CA PRO A 11 7.47 28.57 7.67
C PRO A 11 6.16 27.78 7.74
N PHE A 12 5.53 27.48 6.59
CA PHE A 12 4.35 26.63 6.55
C PHE A 12 4.66 25.20 7.00
N ALA A 13 5.76 24.63 6.53
CA ALA A 13 6.26 23.33 6.96
C ALA A 13 6.52 23.27 8.47
N SER A 14 7.13 24.32 9.03
CA SER A 14 7.33 24.45 10.48
C SER A 14 6.01 24.49 11.26
N ALA A 15 5.02 25.24 10.79
CA ALA A 15 3.70 25.29 11.42
C ALA A 15 3.01 23.91 11.41
N VAL A 16 3.06 23.21 10.27
CA VAL A 16 2.48 21.86 10.13
C VAL A 16 3.21 20.84 10.99
N TYR A 17 4.54 20.86 11.01
CA TYR A 17 5.35 20.02 11.89
C TYR A 17 4.95 20.20 13.37
N ASN A 18 4.82 21.45 13.83
CA ASN A 18 4.41 21.72 15.21
C ASN A 18 2.99 21.22 15.52
N LYS A 19 2.05 21.28 14.56
CA LYS A 19 0.72 20.69 14.72
C LYS A 19 0.81 19.16 14.85
N ILE A 20 1.64 18.52 14.04
CA ILE A 20 1.81 17.07 14.03
C ILE A 20 2.48 16.57 15.31
N LYS A 21 3.54 17.26 15.73
CA LYS A 21 4.28 16.96 16.96
C LYS A 21 3.37 16.89 18.18
N LYS A 22 2.33 17.72 18.26
CA LYS A 22 1.38 17.73 19.40
C LYS A 22 0.67 16.39 19.57
N TRP A 23 0.06 15.86 18.51
CA TRP A 23 -0.66 14.59 18.61
C TRP A 23 0.29 13.39 18.58
N ALA A 24 1.40 13.48 17.86
CA ALA A 24 2.39 12.40 17.78
C ALA A 24 3.08 12.13 19.13
N ASN A 25 3.27 13.18 19.95
CA ASN A 25 3.86 13.06 21.28
C ASN A 25 2.86 12.68 22.38
N ASN A 26 1.55 12.78 22.12
CA ASN A 26 0.48 12.37 23.04
C ASN A 26 -0.41 11.31 22.36
N PRO A 27 0.19 10.18 21.93
CA PRO A 27 -0.47 9.25 21.01
C PRO A 27 -1.70 8.59 21.62
N ILE A 28 -1.61 8.22 22.90
CA ILE A 28 -2.66 7.53 23.64
C ILE A 28 -3.87 8.43 23.87
N GLU A 29 -3.65 9.64 24.40
CA GLU A 29 -4.70 10.64 24.60
C GLU A 29 -5.37 11.03 23.28
N THR A 30 -4.58 11.16 22.21
CA THR A 30 -5.09 11.45 20.87
C THR A 30 -6.06 10.37 20.42
N GLN A 31 -5.70 9.09 20.56
CA GLN A 31 -6.53 7.98 20.09
C GLN A 31 -7.76 7.73 20.96
N GLU A 32 -7.67 7.97 22.26
CA GLU A 32 -8.84 8.00 23.14
C GLU A 32 -9.81 9.11 22.68
N SER A 33 -9.32 10.32 22.42
CA SER A 33 -10.16 11.41 21.93
C SER A 33 -10.80 11.11 20.57
N VAL A 34 -10.08 10.45 19.66
CA VAL A 34 -10.63 10.02 18.37
C VAL A 34 -11.70 8.95 18.58
N PHE A 35 -11.44 7.94 19.40
CA PHE A 35 -12.40 6.88 19.71
C PHE A 35 -13.71 7.44 20.26
N GLN A 36 -13.65 8.24 21.31
CA GLN A 36 -14.83 8.84 21.95
C GLN A 36 -15.63 9.69 20.96
N LYS A 37 -14.94 10.47 20.11
CA LYS A 37 -15.59 11.26 19.07
C LYS A 37 -16.30 10.38 18.03
N LEU A 38 -15.66 9.31 17.57
CA LEU A 38 -16.25 8.40 16.60
C LEU A 38 -17.53 7.76 17.15
N ILE A 39 -17.49 7.24 18.38
CA ILE A 39 -18.66 6.63 19.04
C ILE A 39 -19.80 7.64 19.18
N ALA A 40 -19.50 8.85 19.68
CA ALA A 40 -20.48 9.91 19.86
C ALA A 40 -21.15 10.32 18.54
N ASP A 41 -20.36 10.62 17.51
CA ASP A 41 -20.86 11.05 16.21
C ASP A 41 -21.74 9.96 15.55
N ALA A 42 -21.41 8.68 15.74
CA ALA A 42 -22.08 7.56 15.11
C ALA A 42 -23.30 7.01 15.89
N THR A 43 -23.55 7.49 17.10
CA THR A 43 -24.60 6.94 17.99
C THR A 43 -25.99 6.91 17.33
N SER A 44 -26.33 7.94 16.55
CA SER A 44 -27.64 8.06 15.87
C SER A 44 -27.70 7.36 14.52
N THR A 45 -26.66 6.65 14.10
CA THR A 45 -26.67 5.86 12.86
C THR A 45 -27.40 4.53 13.06
N GLN A 46 -27.80 3.87 11.97
CA GLN A 46 -28.37 2.52 12.06
C GLN A 46 -27.36 1.55 12.70
N PHE A 47 -26.11 1.59 12.28
CA PHE A 47 -25.06 0.74 12.85
C PHE A 47 -24.88 1.02 14.35
N GLY A 48 -24.86 2.30 14.76
CA GLY A 48 -24.75 2.70 16.15
C GLY A 48 -25.91 2.21 17.02
N ARG A 49 -27.15 2.24 16.50
CA ARG A 49 -28.32 1.65 17.18
C ARG A 49 -28.23 0.13 17.28
N ASP A 50 -27.88 -0.54 16.18
CA ASP A 50 -27.79 -2.01 16.12
C ASP A 50 -26.74 -2.58 17.09
N HIS A 51 -25.75 -1.78 17.48
CA HIS A 51 -24.66 -2.17 18.37
C HIS A 51 -24.62 -1.36 19.68
N ASP A 52 -25.71 -0.67 20.05
CA ASP A 52 -25.85 0.01 21.34
C ASP A 52 -24.70 0.98 21.67
N PHE A 53 -24.35 1.86 20.71
CA PHE A 53 -23.25 2.83 20.87
C PHE A 53 -23.45 3.80 22.03
N ILE A 54 -24.70 4.07 22.42
CA ILE A 54 -25.01 4.92 23.57
C ILE A 54 -24.46 4.39 24.89
N SER A 55 -24.23 3.07 24.98
CA SER A 55 -23.70 2.41 26.17
C SER A 55 -22.20 2.09 26.07
N ILE A 56 -21.52 2.54 25.01
CA ILE A 56 -20.08 2.35 24.82
C ILE A 56 -19.32 3.53 25.43
N ASN A 57 -18.72 3.31 26.60
CA ASN A 57 -17.90 4.32 27.28
C ASN A 57 -16.41 3.98 27.25
N THR A 58 -16.10 2.70 27.08
CA THR A 58 -14.74 2.15 27.10
C THR A 58 -14.45 1.32 25.84
N HIS A 59 -13.17 1.06 25.59
CA HIS A 59 -12.76 0.13 24.53
C HIS A 59 -13.29 -1.27 24.79
N GLU A 60 -13.33 -1.73 26.05
CA GLU A 60 -13.88 -3.03 26.40
C GLU A 60 -15.39 -3.14 26.09
N ASP A 61 -16.15 -2.06 26.29
CA ASP A 61 -17.58 -2.02 25.89
C ASP A 61 -17.74 -2.15 24.39
N PHE A 62 -16.85 -1.50 23.62
CA PHE A 62 -16.85 -1.55 22.16
C PHE A 62 -16.52 -2.95 21.65
N VAL A 63 -15.49 -3.61 22.20
CA VAL A 63 -15.13 -4.97 21.81
C VAL A 63 -16.28 -5.96 22.04
N LYS A 64 -17.01 -5.84 23.14
CA LYS A 64 -18.17 -6.69 23.47
C LYS A 64 -19.35 -6.50 22.50
N ARG A 65 -19.52 -5.30 21.96
CA ARG A 65 -20.67 -4.94 21.11
C ARG A 65 -20.38 -5.07 19.64
N VAL A 66 -19.17 -4.73 19.21
CA VAL A 66 -18.82 -4.58 17.79
C VAL A 66 -17.81 -5.66 17.41
N PRO A 67 -18.23 -6.76 16.77
CA PRO A 67 -17.31 -7.79 16.30
C PRO A 67 -16.47 -7.27 15.13
N ILE A 68 -15.30 -7.88 14.95
CA ILE A 68 -14.43 -7.62 13.81
C ILE A 68 -15.12 -8.08 12.53
N ARG A 69 -15.03 -7.25 11.48
CA ARG A 69 -15.67 -7.53 10.20
C ARG A 69 -14.71 -7.30 9.05
N ASP A 70 -14.78 -8.16 8.04
CA ASP A 70 -14.29 -7.81 6.72
C ASP A 70 -15.42 -7.22 5.85
N TYR A 71 -15.12 -6.94 4.59
CA TYR A 71 -16.09 -6.31 3.68
C TYR A 71 -17.38 -7.11 3.53
N GLU A 72 -17.32 -8.44 3.45
CA GLU A 72 -18.52 -9.25 3.23
C GLU A 72 -19.45 -9.21 4.45
N ALA A 73 -18.88 -9.22 5.66
CA ALA A 73 -19.65 -9.06 6.89
C ALA A 73 -20.26 -7.65 7.04
N LEU A 74 -19.61 -6.61 6.49
CA LEU A 74 -20.13 -5.23 6.52
C LEU A 74 -21.09 -4.92 5.36
N LYS A 75 -21.07 -5.74 4.30
CA LYS A 75 -21.81 -5.56 3.05
C LYS A 75 -23.30 -5.25 3.22
N PRO A 76 -24.06 -5.86 4.15
CA PRO A 76 -25.49 -5.53 4.33
C PRO A 76 -25.75 -4.07 4.70
N TYR A 77 -24.81 -3.42 5.40
CA TYR A 77 -24.88 -1.98 5.66
C TYR A 77 -24.41 -1.18 4.46
N VAL A 78 -23.29 -1.57 3.84
CA VAL A 78 -22.73 -0.90 2.66
C VAL A 78 -23.75 -0.84 1.52
N GLU A 79 -24.50 -1.91 1.27
CA GLU A 79 -25.53 -1.95 0.22
C GLU A 79 -26.66 -0.94 0.47
N LYS A 80 -27.04 -0.72 1.74
CA LYS A 80 -28.01 0.34 2.10
C LYS A 80 -27.45 1.72 1.78
N VAL A 81 -26.17 1.97 2.08
CA VAL A 81 -25.50 3.24 1.76
C VAL A 81 -25.39 3.42 0.25
N VAL A 82 -25.01 2.38 -0.50
CA VAL A 82 -24.93 2.37 -1.97
C VAL A 82 -26.31 2.58 -2.61
N ALA A 83 -27.39 2.11 -1.97
CA ALA A 83 -28.76 2.39 -2.36
C ALA A 83 -29.21 3.83 -2.06
N GLY A 84 -28.33 4.69 -1.52
CA GLY A 84 -28.60 6.09 -1.24
C GLY A 84 -29.30 6.33 0.10
N LYS A 85 -29.30 5.37 1.04
CA LYS A 85 -29.83 5.60 2.39
C LYS A 85 -28.82 6.36 3.25
N GLU A 86 -29.34 7.27 4.07
CA GLU A 86 -28.54 8.13 4.97
C GLU A 86 -28.41 7.51 6.36
N ASN A 87 -27.42 7.97 7.13
CA ASN A 87 -27.28 7.64 8.55
C ASN A 87 -27.20 6.13 8.82
N ILE A 88 -26.59 5.37 7.90
CA ILE A 88 -26.44 3.91 8.06
C ILE A 88 -25.16 3.56 8.82
N LEU A 89 -24.00 3.86 8.22
CA LEU A 89 -22.67 3.57 8.77
C LEU A 89 -22.00 4.79 9.41
N TRP A 90 -22.34 5.98 8.91
CA TRP A 90 -21.86 7.28 9.38
C TRP A 90 -23.01 8.29 9.19
N PRO A 91 -23.06 9.41 9.95
CA PRO A 91 -24.04 10.47 9.72
C PRO A 91 -24.04 10.99 8.28
N GLY A 92 -25.23 11.21 7.73
CA GLY A 92 -25.44 11.69 6.36
C GLY A 92 -25.15 10.63 5.29
N LYS A 93 -24.73 11.10 4.11
CA LYS A 93 -24.30 10.28 2.96
C LYS A 93 -22.80 10.45 2.72
N PRO A 94 -22.09 9.42 2.27
CA PRO A 94 -20.74 9.61 1.75
C PRO A 94 -20.80 10.46 0.48
N ILE A 95 -19.73 11.21 0.24
CA ILE A 95 -19.56 12.05 -0.95
C ILE A 95 -18.96 11.26 -2.13
N TYR A 96 -18.25 10.16 -1.84
CA TYR A 96 -17.81 9.21 -2.85
C TYR A 96 -17.90 7.76 -2.36
N PHE A 97 -17.87 6.84 -3.31
CA PHE A 97 -17.40 5.48 -3.09
C PHE A 97 -16.07 5.24 -3.81
N ALA A 98 -15.05 4.85 -3.04
CA ALA A 98 -13.86 4.25 -3.62
C ALA A 98 -14.17 2.81 -4.04
N LYS A 99 -14.11 2.57 -5.35
CA LYS A 99 -14.27 1.24 -5.95
C LYS A 99 -12.93 0.50 -5.89
N THR A 100 -12.89 -0.63 -5.20
CA THR A 100 -11.71 -1.51 -5.16
C THR A 100 -12.02 -2.84 -5.85
N SER A 101 -11.00 -3.47 -6.43
CA SER A 101 -11.11 -4.82 -6.98
C SER A 101 -11.20 -5.82 -5.83
N GLY A 102 -12.41 -6.20 -5.44
CA GLY A 102 -12.66 -7.31 -4.53
C GLY A 102 -12.44 -8.65 -5.22
N THR A 103 -11.90 -9.62 -4.49
CA THR A 103 -11.91 -11.04 -4.85
C THR A 103 -13.32 -11.61 -4.76
N THR A 104 -13.59 -12.72 -5.46
CA THR A 104 -14.73 -13.67 -5.37
C THR A 104 -16.19 -13.15 -5.41
N SER A 105 -16.53 -11.97 -4.90
CA SER A 105 -17.91 -11.48 -4.68
C SER A 105 -18.28 -10.22 -5.46
N GLY A 106 -17.35 -9.64 -6.22
CA GLY A 106 -17.55 -8.43 -7.03
C GLY A 106 -16.77 -7.20 -6.53
N ALA A 107 -17.15 -6.02 -7.01
CA ALA A 107 -16.49 -4.77 -6.62
C ALA A 107 -16.86 -4.37 -5.18
N LYS A 108 -15.86 -3.95 -4.40
CA LYS A 108 -16.12 -3.35 -3.08
C LYS A 108 -16.34 -1.85 -3.22
N TYR A 109 -17.30 -1.32 -2.46
CA TYR A 109 -17.62 0.10 -2.40
C TYR A 109 -17.28 0.62 -1.00
N ILE A 110 -16.10 1.24 -0.88
CA ILE A 110 -15.65 1.82 0.38
C ILE A 110 -16.15 3.28 0.46
N PRO A 111 -16.95 3.64 1.49
CA PRO A 111 -17.46 4.99 1.62
C PRO A 111 -16.33 6.00 1.89
N ILE A 112 -16.42 7.18 1.30
CA ILE A 112 -15.62 8.36 1.63
C ILE A 112 -16.59 9.49 1.99
N THR A 113 -16.50 9.95 3.23
CA THR A 113 -17.35 11.00 3.81
C THR A 113 -16.72 12.37 3.67
N LYS A 114 -17.51 13.41 3.94
CA LYS A 114 -17.03 14.81 3.94
C LYS A 114 -15.93 15.00 5.01
N GLU A 115 -16.02 14.26 6.10
CA GLU A 115 -15.11 14.32 7.25
C GLU A 115 -13.82 13.54 7.02
N SER A 116 -13.86 12.42 6.28
CA SER A 116 -12.67 11.60 6.00
C SER A 116 -11.83 12.14 4.84
N MET A 117 -12.47 12.72 3.81
CA MET A 117 -11.79 13.15 2.59
C MET A 117 -10.61 14.12 2.82
N PRO A 118 -10.71 15.14 3.69
CA PRO A 118 -9.59 16.05 3.96
C PRO A 118 -8.32 15.32 4.42
N TYR A 119 -8.44 14.25 5.21
CA TYR A 119 -7.27 13.55 5.75
C TYR A 119 -6.43 12.86 4.68
N HIS A 120 -7.02 12.38 3.58
CA HIS A 120 -6.25 11.84 2.46
C HIS A 120 -5.37 12.90 1.78
N VAL A 121 -5.91 14.11 1.60
CA VAL A 121 -5.24 15.22 0.92
C VAL A 121 -4.20 15.85 1.84
N GLU A 122 -4.57 16.07 3.10
CA GLU A 122 -3.70 16.67 4.10
C GLU A 122 -2.51 15.78 4.41
N ALA A 123 -2.68 14.46 4.54
CA ALA A 123 -1.56 13.57 4.84
C ALA A 123 -0.50 13.56 3.73
N ALA A 124 -0.91 13.46 2.46
CA ALA A 124 0.01 13.56 1.33
C ALA A 124 0.76 14.90 1.28
N ARG A 125 0.05 16.02 1.53
CA ARG A 125 0.66 17.36 1.65
C ARG A 125 1.64 17.41 2.83
N ASN A 126 1.24 16.89 3.98
CA ASN A 126 2.03 16.97 5.20
C ASN A 126 3.32 16.15 5.07
N ALA A 127 3.32 15.02 4.36
CA ALA A 127 4.53 14.26 4.08
C ALA A 127 5.59 15.10 3.36
N ILE A 128 5.19 15.85 2.31
CA ILE A 128 6.08 16.77 1.59
C ILE A 128 6.56 17.90 2.52
N LEU A 129 5.67 18.48 3.32
CA LEU A 129 6.01 19.56 4.24
C LEU A 129 6.98 19.11 5.33
N LEU A 130 6.84 17.89 5.85
CA LEU A 130 7.75 17.35 6.86
C LEU A 130 9.13 17.06 6.28
N TYR A 131 9.20 16.61 5.03
CA TYR A 131 10.47 16.54 4.28
C TYR A 131 11.12 17.92 4.11
N ILE A 132 10.35 18.96 3.76
CA ILE A 132 10.85 20.35 3.68
C ILE A 132 11.37 20.82 5.05
N TYR A 133 10.63 20.53 6.11
CA TYR A 133 11.01 20.90 7.47
C TYR A 133 12.31 20.22 7.92
N GLU A 134 12.44 18.92 7.65
CA GLU A 134 13.61 18.12 8.03
C GLU A 134 14.85 18.51 7.24
N THR A 135 14.73 18.60 5.91
CA THR A 135 15.89 18.76 5.01
C THR A 135 16.23 20.22 4.71
N GLY A 136 15.28 21.14 4.92
CA GLY A 136 15.39 22.53 4.46
C GLY A 136 15.34 22.71 2.95
N LYS A 137 15.23 21.61 2.16
CA LYS A 137 15.09 21.63 0.71
C LYS A 137 13.65 22.01 0.37
N ALA A 138 13.47 23.04 -0.44
CA ALA A 138 12.15 23.48 -0.88
C ALA A 138 12.10 23.90 -2.36
N ASN A 139 13.22 23.85 -3.08
CA ASN A 139 13.30 24.36 -4.45
C ASN A 139 12.51 23.49 -5.43
N PHE A 140 12.38 22.19 -5.16
CA PHE A 140 11.58 21.27 -5.97
C PHE A 140 10.09 21.67 -6.07
N VAL A 141 9.56 22.54 -5.19
CA VAL A 141 8.16 22.98 -5.28
C VAL A 141 7.88 23.90 -6.47
N ASP A 142 8.94 24.42 -7.11
CA ASP A 142 8.84 25.33 -8.25
C ASP A 142 8.66 24.61 -9.59
N GLY A 143 9.08 23.35 -9.68
CA GLY A 143 8.95 22.57 -10.90
C GLY A 143 7.60 21.88 -11.06
N LYS A 144 7.54 21.01 -12.07
CA LYS A 144 6.41 20.14 -12.34
C LYS A 144 6.47 18.89 -11.46
N MET A 145 5.28 18.44 -11.06
CA MET A 145 5.07 17.21 -10.31
C MET A 145 4.14 16.29 -11.09
N ILE A 146 4.45 15.00 -11.10
CA ILE A 146 3.57 13.98 -11.67
C ILE A 146 3.12 13.00 -10.57
N PHE A 147 1.85 12.62 -10.64
CA PHE A 147 1.34 11.45 -9.93
C PHE A 147 0.79 10.46 -10.96
N LEU A 148 1.51 9.36 -11.20
CA LEU A 148 1.06 8.28 -12.06
C LEU A 148 -0.10 7.56 -11.38
N GLN A 149 -1.31 7.82 -11.87
CA GLN A 149 -2.56 7.41 -11.25
C GLN A 149 -3.52 6.73 -12.22
N GLY A 150 -4.50 6.02 -11.67
CA GLY A 150 -5.65 5.55 -12.43
C GLY A 150 -6.52 6.69 -12.98
N SER A 151 -7.47 6.36 -13.85
CA SER A 151 -8.38 7.33 -14.46
C SER A 151 -9.11 8.20 -13.42
N PRO A 152 -9.20 9.53 -13.64
CA PRO A 152 -9.92 10.45 -12.77
C PRO A 152 -11.43 10.53 -13.08
N ILE A 153 -11.89 9.79 -14.09
CA ILE A 153 -13.31 9.67 -14.42
C ILE A 153 -14.03 9.05 -13.23
N LEU A 154 -15.16 9.67 -12.88
CA LEU A 154 -16.05 9.22 -11.84
C LEU A 154 -17.39 8.85 -12.47
N ASP A 155 -17.89 7.68 -12.13
CA ASP A 155 -19.29 7.33 -12.42
C ASP A 155 -20.17 7.87 -11.29
N GLU A 156 -21.48 7.80 -11.47
CA GLU A 156 -22.45 8.12 -10.43
C GLU A 156 -23.40 6.94 -10.21
N LYS A 157 -23.70 6.64 -8.94
CA LYS A 157 -24.67 5.63 -8.57
C LYS A 157 -25.53 6.17 -7.43
N ASN A 158 -26.83 6.27 -7.67
CA ASN A 158 -27.82 6.73 -6.69
C ASN A 158 -27.46 8.09 -6.04
N GLY A 159 -26.96 9.04 -6.85
CA GLY A 159 -26.59 10.38 -6.39
C GLY A 159 -25.23 10.47 -5.68
N ILE A 160 -24.44 9.39 -5.67
CA ILE A 160 -23.11 9.34 -5.06
C ILE A 160 -22.08 9.00 -6.14
N LYS A 161 -21.02 9.80 -6.22
CA LYS A 161 -19.93 9.60 -7.19
C LYS A 161 -19.10 8.38 -6.80
N LEU A 162 -18.60 7.62 -7.77
CA LEU A 162 -17.76 6.45 -7.53
C LEU A 162 -16.58 6.42 -8.49
N GLY A 163 -15.43 5.95 -7.99
CA GLY A 163 -14.21 5.86 -8.78
C GLY A 163 -13.08 5.23 -7.97
N ARG A 164 -11.87 5.17 -8.55
CA ARG A 164 -10.69 4.76 -7.77
C ARG A 164 -10.28 5.88 -6.83
N LEU A 165 -9.72 5.55 -5.66
CA LEU A 165 -9.26 6.57 -4.71
C LEU A 165 -8.32 7.60 -5.37
N SER A 166 -7.37 7.14 -6.18
CA SER A 166 -6.43 8.01 -6.89
C SER A 166 -7.13 8.98 -7.85
N GLY A 167 -8.25 8.55 -8.46
CA GLY A 167 -9.08 9.40 -9.31
C GLY A 167 -9.88 10.41 -8.48
N ILE A 168 -10.46 9.98 -7.35
CA ILE A 168 -11.24 10.83 -6.45
C ILE A 168 -10.37 11.98 -5.88
N VAL A 169 -9.19 11.68 -5.35
CA VAL A 169 -8.29 12.70 -4.77
C VAL A 169 -7.82 13.73 -5.81
N ALA A 170 -7.81 13.38 -7.10
CA ALA A 170 -7.43 14.29 -8.17
C ALA A 170 -8.36 15.52 -8.24
N HIS A 171 -9.63 15.38 -7.83
CA HIS A 171 -10.62 16.46 -7.79
C HIS A 171 -10.42 17.43 -6.61
N TYR A 172 -9.59 17.05 -5.63
CA TYR A 172 -9.32 17.84 -4.43
C TYR A 172 -8.00 18.61 -4.49
N VAL A 173 -7.25 18.50 -5.59
CA VAL A 173 -6.02 19.27 -5.79
C VAL A 173 -6.39 20.75 -5.99
N PRO A 174 -5.91 21.67 -5.12
CA PRO A 174 -6.21 23.09 -5.24
C PRO A 174 -5.81 23.67 -6.60
N LYS A 175 -6.63 24.56 -7.16
CA LYS A 175 -6.41 25.16 -8.49
C LYS A 175 -5.02 25.77 -8.68
N TYR A 176 -4.44 26.37 -7.63
CA TYR A 176 -3.10 26.97 -7.69
C TYR A 176 -1.97 25.93 -7.83
N LEU A 177 -2.19 24.67 -7.43
CA LEU A 177 -1.26 23.55 -7.60
C LEU A 177 -1.48 22.80 -8.91
N GLN A 178 -2.68 22.90 -9.52
CA GLN A 178 -3.00 22.22 -10.77
C GLN A 178 -2.06 22.61 -11.92
N LYS A 179 -1.59 23.88 -11.96
CA LYS A 179 -0.64 24.34 -13.00
C LYS A 179 0.71 23.61 -12.97
N ASN A 180 1.12 23.11 -11.81
CA ASN A 180 2.38 22.38 -11.66
C ASN A 180 2.18 20.87 -11.82
N ARG A 181 0.96 20.39 -12.01
CA ARG A 181 0.63 18.98 -12.04
C ARG A 181 0.58 18.43 -13.46
N MET A 182 1.13 17.24 -13.62
CA MET A 182 1.12 16.43 -14.84
C MET A 182 0.53 15.03 -14.54
N PRO A 183 0.07 14.27 -15.54
CA PRO A 183 -0.18 14.71 -16.92
C PRO A 183 -1.50 15.50 -17.03
N SER A 184 -1.86 15.93 -18.24
CA SER A 184 -3.14 16.54 -18.58
C SER A 184 -4.34 15.68 -18.16
N TRP A 185 -5.54 16.27 -18.15
CA TRP A 185 -6.75 15.52 -17.83
C TRP A 185 -7.02 14.46 -18.91
N GLU A 186 -6.86 14.85 -20.17
CA GLU A 186 -7.04 14.03 -21.36
C GLU A 186 -6.13 12.79 -21.31
N THR A 187 -4.84 12.98 -21.08
CA THR A 187 -3.87 11.87 -20.93
C THR A 187 -4.19 11.00 -19.72
N ASN A 188 -4.67 11.59 -18.62
CA ASN A 188 -5.09 10.82 -17.45
C ASN A 188 -6.31 9.92 -17.71
N CYS A 189 -7.15 10.26 -18.69
CA CYS A 189 -8.36 9.52 -19.07
C CYS A 189 -8.11 8.39 -20.09
N ILE A 190 -6.88 8.22 -20.58
CA ILE A 190 -6.54 7.11 -21.48
C ILE A 190 -6.67 5.78 -20.70
N ASP A 191 -7.50 4.87 -21.22
CA ASP A 191 -7.76 3.57 -20.60
C ASP A 191 -6.62 2.57 -20.84
N ASP A 192 -6.09 2.51 -22.07
CA ASP A 192 -4.95 1.64 -22.40
C ASP A 192 -3.69 2.16 -21.72
N TRP A 193 -3.15 1.36 -20.82
CA TRP A 193 -2.04 1.76 -19.96
C TRP A 193 -0.77 2.08 -20.72
N GLU A 194 -0.43 1.29 -21.73
CA GLU A 194 0.80 1.52 -22.48
C GLU A 194 0.72 2.80 -23.29
N SER A 195 -0.41 3.03 -23.97
CA SER A 195 -0.71 4.28 -24.66
C SER A 195 -0.70 5.47 -23.71
N LYS A 196 -1.26 5.30 -22.50
CA LYS A 196 -1.24 6.31 -21.45
C LYS A 196 0.19 6.66 -21.04
N VAL A 197 1.02 5.67 -20.73
CA VAL A 197 2.42 5.93 -20.33
C VAL A 197 3.19 6.59 -21.48
N ASN A 198 3.01 6.17 -22.73
CA ASN A 198 3.61 6.84 -23.89
C ASN A 198 3.22 8.33 -23.96
N ALA A 199 1.92 8.64 -23.83
CA ALA A 199 1.44 10.03 -23.84
C ALA A 199 1.99 10.84 -22.65
N ILE A 200 2.10 10.21 -21.46
CA ILE A 200 2.74 10.84 -20.30
C ILE A 200 4.20 11.19 -20.58
N VAL A 201 4.96 10.28 -21.21
CA VAL A 201 6.36 10.54 -21.59
C VAL A 201 6.43 11.77 -22.50
N GLU A 202 5.61 11.83 -23.56
CA GLU A 202 5.60 12.99 -24.46
C GLU A 202 5.28 14.31 -23.75
N GLU A 203 4.31 14.32 -22.83
CA GLU A 203 3.95 15.54 -22.08
C GLU A 203 5.02 15.97 -21.07
N THR A 204 5.79 15.03 -20.53
CA THR A 204 6.72 15.29 -19.42
C THR A 204 8.16 15.55 -19.88
N LEU A 205 8.59 14.99 -21.02
CA LEU A 205 9.94 15.19 -21.58
C LEU A 205 10.38 16.66 -21.71
N PRO A 206 9.55 17.62 -22.16
CA PRO A 206 9.97 19.01 -22.29
C PRO A 206 9.94 19.78 -20.96
N GLU A 207 9.44 19.18 -19.89
CA GLU A 207 9.12 19.87 -18.64
C GLU A 207 10.21 19.70 -17.57
N ASN A 208 10.30 20.69 -16.67
CA ASN A 208 11.16 20.61 -15.50
C ASN A 208 10.52 19.77 -14.40
N MET A 209 10.61 18.44 -14.52
CA MET A 209 10.10 17.50 -13.52
C MET A 209 10.97 17.50 -12.27
N THR A 210 10.33 17.69 -11.11
CA THR A 210 10.98 17.86 -9.80
C THR A 210 10.49 16.86 -8.75
N ILE A 211 9.21 16.48 -8.84
CA ILE A 211 8.60 15.42 -8.04
C ILE A 211 8.00 14.38 -8.98
N ILE A 212 8.35 13.12 -8.76
CA ILE A 212 7.69 11.99 -9.44
C ILE A 212 7.05 11.12 -8.37
N SER A 213 5.77 10.82 -8.55
CA SER A 213 5.01 10.03 -7.59
C SER A 213 4.19 8.94 -8.28
N GLY A 214 4.04 7.80 -7.62
CA GLY A 214 3.22 6.69 -8.11
C GLY A 214 3.52 5.38 -7.43
N ILE A 215 2.88 4.31 -7.91
CA ILE A 215 3.24 2.94 -7.52
C ILE A 215 4.60 2.61 -8.19
N PRO A 216 5.60 2.09 -7.45
CA PRO A 216 6.92 1.78 -8.00
C PRO A 216 6.91 1.05 -9.34
N SER A 217 6.14 -0.02 -9.52
CA SER A 217 6.09 -0.74 -10.79
C SER A 217 5.65 0.12 -11.99
N TRP A 218 4.72 1.06 -11.79
CA TRP A 218 4.26 1.98 -12.83
C TRP A 218 5.31 3.03 -13.16
N VAL A 219 5.96 3.57 -12.14
CA VAL A 219 7.01 4.58 -12.30
C VAL A 219 8.24 3.96 -12.98
N GLN A 220 8.55 2.70 -12.68
CA GLN A 220 9.59 1.95 -13.38
C GLN A 220 9.32 1.89 -14.88
N MET A 221 8.11 1.48 -15.30
CA MET A 221 7.76 1.44 -16.73
C MET A 221 7.89 2.81 -17.40
N TYR A 222 7.48 3.88 -16.72
CA TYR A 222 7.62 5.25 -17.19
C TYR A 222 9.09 5.66 -17.36
N PHE A 223 9.95 5.31 -16.41
CA PHE A 223 11.40 5.55 -16.49
C PHE A 223 12.05 4.74 -17.62
N GLU A 224 11.69 3.47 -17.77
CA GLU A 224 12.19 2.63 -18.86
C GLU A 224 11.83 3.22 -20.23
N LYS A 225 10.60 3.71 -20.42
CA LYS A 225 10.20 4.37 -21.67
C LYS A 225 10.91 5.70 -21.91
N ILE A 226 11.23 6.47 -20.87
CA ILE A 226 12.06 7.68 -21.01
C ILE A 226 13.47 7.30 -21.49
N VAL A 227 14.09 6.30 -20.87
CA VAL A 227 15.43 5.83 -21.23
C VAL A 227 15.44 5.28 -22.66
N GLU A 228 14.45 4.47 -23.03
CA GLU A 228 14.27 3.93 -24.38
C GLU A 228 14.17 5.05 -25.43
N ARG A 229 13.38 6.08 -25.14
CA ARG A 229 13.10 7.18 -26.08
C ARG A 229 14.24 8.21 -26.19
N THR A 230 14.99 8.42 -25.12
CA THR A 230 16.02 9.48 -25.07
C THR A 230 17.45 8.95 -25.14
N GLY A 231 17.67 7.66 -24.85
CA GLY A 231 18.99 7.06 -24.67
C GLY A 231 19.73 7.55 -23.42
N LYS A 232 19.05 8.26 -22.50
CA LYS A 232 19.65 8.89 -21.31
C LYS A 232 18.96 8.43 -20.04
N ASN A 233 19.70 8.42 -18.95
CA ASN A 233 19.14 8.17 -17.62
C ASN A 233 18.17 9.29 -17.22
N VAL A 234 17.15 8.95 -16.43
CA VAL A 234 16.05 9.87 -16.09
C VAL A 234 16.57 11.13 -15.36
N GLY A 235 17.61 11.01 -14.53
CA GLY A 235 18.22 12.15 -13.85
C GLY A 235 18.96 13.12 -14.78
N GLU A 236 19.36 12.69 -15.98
CA GLU A 236 19.95 13.57 -17.01
C GLU A 236 18.87 14.33 -17.78
N VAL A 237 17.75 13.66 -18.04
CA VAL A 237 16.57 14.24 -18.69
C VAL A 237 15.92 15.25 -17.73
N PHE A 238 15.63 14.83 -16.50
CA PHE A 238 15.03 15.65 -15.44
C PHE A 238 16.06 16.04 -14.39
N LYS A 239 16.91 17.02 -14.73
CA LYS A 239 18.04 17.45 -13.88
C LYS A 239 17.63 17.84 -12.46
N ASN A 240 16.45 18.43 -12.29
CA ASN A 240 15.94 18.88 -10.99
C ASN A 240 14.99 17.87 -10.32
N PHE A 241 14.95 16.61 -10.78
CA PHE A 241 14.23 15.56 -10.09
C PHE A 241 14.88 15.32 -8.72
N GLU A 242 14.18 15.72 -7.65
CA GLU A 242 14.74 15.75 -6.29
C GLU A 242 14.00 14.84 -5.32
N LEU A 243 12.75 14.47 -5.61
CA LEU A 243 11.90 13.75 -4.66
C LEU A 243 11.02 12.70 -5.33
N PHE A 244 11.21 11.44 -4.95
CA PHE A 244 10.36 10.32 -5.34
C PHE A 244 9.35 9.97 -4.24
N ILE A 245 8.04 10.04 -4.54
CA ILE A 245 7.00 9.75 -3.55
C ILE A 245 6.22 8.51 -3.94
N PHE A 246 6.27 7.46 -3.12
CA PHE A 246 5.71 6.16 -3.47
C PHE A 246 4.76 5.64 -2.40
N GLY A 247 3.97 4.63 -2.77
CA GLY A 247 3.10 3.95 -1.83
C GLY A 247 2.47 2.69 -2.39
N GLY A 248 1.99 1.87 -1.47
CA GLY A 248 1.21 0.67 -1.74
C GLY A 248 2.01 -0.59 -2.09
N VAL A 249 3.29 -0.51 -2.45
CA VAL A 249 4.20 -1.68 -2.45
C VAL A 249 5.50 -1.29 -1.79
N ASN A 250 6.17 -2.28 -1.22
CA ASN A 250 7.52 -2.13 -0.71
C ASN A 250 8.46 -1.68 -1.85
N TYR A 251 9.15 -0.56 -1.64
CA TYR A 251 10.06 0.02 -2.63
C TYR A 251 11.47 -0.59 -2.55
N GLU A 252 11.88 -1.13 -1.41
CA GLU A 252 13.26 -1.62 -1.20
C GLU A 252 13.72 -2.61 -2.28
N PRO A 253 12.91 -3.61 -2.71
CA PRO A 253 13.32 -4.52 -3.79
C PRO A 253 13.58 -3.81 -5.13
N TYR A 254 12.93 -2.66 -5.37
CA TYR A 254 13.02 -1.90 -6.61
C TYR A 254 14.11 -0.81 -6.57
N ARG A 255 14.65 -0.49 -5.39
CA ARG A 255 15.53 0.67 -5.17
C ARG A 255 16.75 0.65 -6.11
N ALA A 256 17.44 -0.48 -6.23
CA ALA A 256 18.63 -0.58 -7.08
C ALA A 256 18.31 -0.34 -8.56
N LYS A 257 17.18 -0.86 -9.05
CA LYS A 257 16.71 -0.63 -10.43
C LYS A 257 16.38 0.83 -10.67
N PHE A 258 15.70 1.47 -9.72
CA PHE A 258 15.37 2.89 -9.78
C PHE A 258 16.63 3.76 -9.79
N GLU A 259 17.58 3.53 -8.88
CA GLU A 259 18.84 4.27 -8.84
C GLU A 259 19.63 4.13 -10.16
N LYS A 260 19.62 2.93 -10.77
CA LYS A 260 20.21 2.70 -12.10
C LYS A 260 19.49 3.49 -13.20
N LEU A 261 18.15 3.43 -13.26
CA LEU A 261 17.36 4.15 -14.27
C LEU A 261 17.48 5.68 -14.13
N ILE A 262 17.57 6.16 -12.89
CA ILE A 262 17.75 7.58 -12.59
C ILE A 262 19.20 8.01 -12.87
N GLY A 263 20.18 7.12 -12.67
CA GLY A 263 21.61 7.43 -12.78
C GLY A 263 22.20 8.14 -11.56
N ARG A 264 21.41 8.33 -10.49
CA ARG A 264 21.82 8.90 -9.21
C ARG A 264 20.80 8.58 -8.12
N LYS A 265 21.20 8.79 -6.86
CA LYS A 265 20.28 8.75 -5.72
C LYS A 265 19.38 9.97 -5.70
N VAL A 266 18.12 9.74 -5.34
CA VAL A 266 17.06 10.73 -5.17
C VAL A 266 16.35 10.43 -3.86
N ASP A 267 16.04 11.47 -3.08
CA ASP A 267 15.36 11.32 -1.80
C ASP A 267 13.97 10.73 -2.03
N SER A 268 13.44 9.98 -1.05
CA SER A 268 12.16 9.30 -1.20
C SER A 268 11.26 9.44 0.01
N ILE A 269 9.95 9.42 -0.23
CA ILE A 269 8.93 9.43 0.82
C ILE A 269 7.97 8.28 0.57
N GLU A 270 7.88 7.37 1.54
CA GLU A 270 6.86 6.34 1.57
C GLU A 270 5.53 6.85 2.15
N LEU A 271 4.43 6.49 1.49
CA LEU A 271 3.06 6.74 1.92
C LEU A 271 2.30 5.43 2.08
N PHE A 272 1.44 5.35 3.10
CA PHE A 272 0.50 4.24 3.33
C PHE A 272 -0.97 4.67 3.23
N PRO A 273 -1.48 4.97 2.01
CA PRO A 273 -2.90 5.19 1.77
C PRO A 273 -3.63 3.91 1.36
N ALA A 274 -4.91 3.83 1.72
CA ALA A 274 -5.88 2.87 1.19
C ALA A 274 -7.22 3.57 0.94
N SER A 275 -8.17 2.87 0.30
CA SER A 275 -9.52 3.40 0.11
C SER A 275 -10.25 3.66 1.43
N GLU A 276 -9.86 2.94 2.47
CA GLU A 276 -10.39 3.00 3.82
C GLU A 276 -9.82 4.13 4.67
N GLY A 277 -8.67 4.72 4.29
CA GLY A 277 -8.02 5.78 5.04
C GLY A 277 -6.58 6.08 4.60
N PHE A 278 -5.99 7.13 5.15
CA PHE A 278 -4.56 7.41 5.01
C PHE A 278 -3.88 7.16 6.35
N PHE A 279 -3.13 6.06 6.44
CA PHE A 279 -2.71 5.51 7.73
C PHE A 279 -1.36 6.03 8.19
N ALA A 280 -0.36 6.14 7.32
CA ALA A 280 0.97 6.58 7.70
C ALA A 280 1.73 7.24 6.55
N PHE A 281 2.71 8.07 6.86
CA PHE A 281 3.69 8.56 5.88
C PHE A 281 5.07 8.71 6.52
N GLN A 282 6.12 8.62 5.71
CA GLN A 282 7.49 8.82 6.14
C GLN A 282 7.74 10.29 6.50
N ASP A 283 7.99 10.55 7.79
CA ASP A 283 8.27 11.90 8.33
C ASP A 283 9.76 12.22 8.45
N LYS A 284 10.61 11.20 8.29
CA LYS A 284 12.06 11.26 8.49
C LYS A 284 12.80 10.50 7.39
N GLN A 285 13.85 11.11 6.84
CA GLN A 285 14.72 10.48 5.84
C GLN A 285 15.70 9.47 6.45
N THR A 286 16.01 9.60 7.75
CA THR A 286 17.03 8.78 8.43
C THR A 286 16.45 7.69 9.33
N GLU A 287 15.13 7.69 9.57
CA GLU A 287 14.48 6.72 10.45
C GLU A 287 13.72 5.67 9.63
N LYS A 288 13.71 4.43 10.12
CA LYS A 288 12.96 3.34 9.50
C LYS A 288 11.47 3.45 9.83
N GLY A 289 10.64 3.38 8.78
CA GLY A 289 9.18 3.32 8.89
C GLY A 289 8.50 4.69 8.81
N MET A 290 7.18 4.64 8.85
CA MET A 290 6.28 5.77 8.62
C MET A 290 5.60 6.20 9.91
N LEU A 291 5.41 7.50 10.11
CA LEU A 291 4.65 8.06 11.22
C LEU A 291 3.16 7.73 11.07
N LEU A 292 2.63 6.94 12.02
CA LEU A 292 1.22 6.55 12.06
C LEU A 292 0.34 7.78 12.35
N GLN A 293 -0.71 7.97 11.54
CA GLN A 293 -1.62 9.12 11.63
C GLN A 293 -2.68 8.89 12.70
N LEU A 294 -2.45 9.44 13.89
CA LEU A 294 -3.31 9.20 15.07
C LEU A 294 -4.49 10.17 15.20
N ASN A 295 -4.47 11.31 14.51
CA ASN A 295 -5.50 12.35 14.60
C ASN A 295 -6.19 12.60 13.25
N SER A 296 -6.49 11.50 12.53
CA SER A 296 -7.05 11.54 11.17
C SER A 296 -8.44 10.90 11.08
N GLY A 297 -9.20 10.91 12.18
CA GLY A 297 -10.53 10.31 12.23
C GLY A 297 -10.53 8.77 12.09
N ILE A 298 -9.41 8.13 12.46
CA ILE A 298 -9.23 6.68 12.44
C ILE A 298 -8.81 6.25 13.84
N PHE A 299 -9.58 5.36 14.46
CA PHE A 299 -9.18 4.64 15.67
C PHE A 299 -8.59 3.28 15.26
N TYR A 300 -7.43 2.94 15.84
CA TYR A 300 -6.70 1.73 15.51
C TYR A 300 -6.78 0.70 16.63
N GLU A 301 -6.98 -0.54 16.21
CA GLU A 301 -6.81 -1.73 17.03
C GLU A 301 -5.90 -2.71 16.29
N PHE A 302 -5.29 -3.61 17.05
CA PHE A 302 -4.28 -4.53 16.56
C PHE A 302 -4.56 -5.93 17.08
N ILE A 303 -4.30 -6.94 16.26
CA ILE A 303 -4.31 -8.33 16.68
C ILE A 303 -2.96 -8.92 16.30
N LYS A 304 -2.30 -9.67 17.18
CA LYS A 304 -1.07 -10.36 16.81
C LYS A 304 -1.36 -11.32 15.65
N ALA A 305 -0.51 -11.33 14.63
CA ALA A 305 -0.80 -12.03 13.39
C ALA A 305 -1.00 -13.55 13.57
N ASP A 306 -0.32 -14.15 14.54
CA ASP A 306 -0.43 -15.55 14.97
C ASP A 306 -1.75 -15.86 15.69
N GLU A 307 -2.34 -14.88 16.38
CA GLU A 307 -3.61 -15.02 17.10
C GLU A 307 -4.84 -14.78 16.22
N PHE A 308 -4.67 -14.15 15.06
CA PHE A 308 -5.78 -13.64 14.24
C PHE A 308 -6.85 -14.68 13.87
N PHE A 309 -6.47 -15.94 13.66
CA PHE A 309 -7.38 -17.02 13.28
C PHE A 309 -7.95 -17.81 14.46
N SER A 310 -7.66 -17.39 15.70
CA SER A 310 -8.30 -17.97 16.89
C SER A 310 -9.79 -17.62 16.95
N GLU A 311 -10.57 -18.36 17.75
CA GLU A 311 -12.01 -18.13 17.90
C GLU A 311 -12.33 -16.75 18.53
N ALA A 312 -11.42 -16.23 19.37
CA ALA A 312 -11.60 -14.99 20.09
C ALA A 312 -10.26 -14.24 20.17
N PRO A 313 -9.79 -13.63 19.07
CA PRO A 313 -8.51 -12.95 19.05
C PRO A 313 -8.52 -11.72 19.95
N THR A 314 -7.43 -11.53 20.70
CA THR A 314 -7.20 -10.38 21.56
C THR A 314 -7.05 -9.12 20.70
N ARG A 315 -7.90 -8.13 20.98
CA ARG A 315 -7.86 -6.81 20.34
C ARG A 315 -7.09 -5.85 21.23
N LEU A 316 -5.94 -5.44 20.75
CA LEU A 316 -5.02 -4.54 21.43
C LEU A 316 -5.21 -3.11 20.92
N THR A 317 -5.11 -2.15 21.83
CA THR A 317 -4.98 -0.74 21.49
C THR A 317 -3.51 -0.37 21.30
N LEU A 318 -3.20 0.87 20.88
CA LEU A 318 -1.81 1.35 20.80
C LEU A 318 -1.05 1.26 22.13
N LYS A 319 -1.72 1.23 23.27
CA LYS A 319 -1.07 1.12 24.58
C LYS A 319 -0.35 -0.22 24.76
N GLU A 320 -0.76 -1.24 24.01
CA GLU A 320 -0.42 -2.65 24.26
C GLU A 320 0.44 -3.26 23.14
N VAL A 321 0.78 -2.47 22.11
CA VAL A 321 1.62 -2.95 21.00
C VAL A 321 3.10 -2.95 21.37
N GLU A 322 3.82 -3.89 20.80
CA GLU A 322 5.24 -4.17 21.06
C GLU A 322 6.06 -3.96 19.77
N LEU A 323 7.36 -3.67 19.93
CA LEU A 323 8.27 -3.57 18.80
C LEU A 323 8.54 -4.94 18.18
N GLY A 324 8.71 -5.01 16.87
CA GLY A 324 9.09 -6.24 16.17
C GLY A 324 7.97 -7.30 16.08
N VAL A 325 6.81 -7.07 16.69
CA VAL A 325 5.65 -7.95 16.58
C VAL A 325 4.82 -7.59 15.35
N ASN A 326 4.37 -8.61 14.63
CA ASN A 326 3.52 -8.45 13.47
C ASN A 326 2.04 -8.40 13.87
N TYR A 327 1.35 -7.33 13.50
CA TYR A 327 -0.04 -7.09 13.84
C TYR A 327 -0.92 -6.98 12.62
N VAL A 328 -2.12 -7.56 12.67
CA VAL A 328 -3.22 -7.24 11.76
C VAL A 328 -3.84 -5.92 12.20
N MET A 329 -3.96 -4.97 11.28
CA MET A 329 -4.55 -3.66 11.56
C MET A 329 -6.07 -3.71 11.41
N ILE A 330 -6.77 -3.37 12.48
CA ILE A 330 -8.22 -3.21 12.53
C ILE A 330 -8.53 -1.72 12.73
N ILE A 331 -9.48 -1.19 11.98
CA ILE A 331 -9.78 0.24 12.00
C ILE A 331 -11.25 0.53 12.26
N SER A 332 -11.50 1.62 12.97
CA SER A 332 -12.80 2.30 12.99
C SER A 332 -12.63 3.73 12.49
N THR A 333 -13.46 4.19 11.57
CA THR A 333 -13.22 5.44 10.84
C THR A 333 -14.43 6.35 10.81
N ASN A 334 -14.17 7.65 10.66
CA ASN A 334 -15.17 8.66 10.35
C ASN A 334 -15.71 8.56 8.91
N ALA A 335 -15.41 7.47 8.19
CA ALA A 335 -16.07 7.08 6.96
C ALA A 335 -17.14 5.99 7.17
N GLY A 336 -17.32 5.52 8.41
CA GLY A 336 -18.32 4.51 8.77
C GLY A 336 -17.82 3.06 8.64
N LEU A 337 -16.50 2.84 8.67
CA LEU A 337 -15.95 1.50 8.89
C LEU A 337 -15.82 1.28 10.40
N TRP A 338 -16.23 0.11 10.89
CA TRP A 338 -16.28 -0.19 12.33
C TRP A 338 -15.67 -1.56 12.60
N ALA A 339 -14.64 -1.61 13.45
CA ALA A 339 -13.84 -2.81 13.70
C ALA A 339 -13.47 -3.55 12.39
N TYR A 340 -13.13 -2.77 11.36
CA TYR A 340 -12.98 -3.25 10.01
C TYR A 340 -11.56 -3.77 9.79
N ASN A 341 -11.47 -5.03 9.36
CA ASN A 341 -10.23 -5.65 8.94
C ASN A 341 -9.90 -5.25 7.49
N ILE A 342 -8.90 -4.39 7.32
CA ILE A 342 -8.42 -3.98 5.99
C ILE A 342 -7.56 -5.06 5.31
N GLY A 343 -7.10 -6.04 6.09
CA GLY A 343 -6.30 -7.17 5.66
C GLY A 343 -4.81 -6.89 5.56
N ASP A 344 -4.32 -5.70 5.91
CA ASP A 344 -2.90 -5.38 5.99
C ASP A 344 -2.32 -5.77 7.36
N THR A 345 -1.06 -6.17 7.35
CA THR A 345 -0.26 -6.38 8.56
C THR A 345 0.84 -5.34 8.67
N LEU A 346 1.20 -4.99 9.90
CA LEU A 346 2.22 -3.99 10.20
C LEU A 346 3.10 -4.39 11.38
N GLU A 347 4.27 -3.79 11.45
CA GLU A 347 5.21 -3.93 12.56
C GLU A 347 5.61 -2.54 13.06
N PHE A 348 5.69 -2.36 14.37
CA PHE A 348 6.14 -1.11 14.98
C PHE A 348 7.67 -1.05 15.01
N THR A 349 8.21 0.04 14.44
CA THR A 349 9.64 0.38 14.50
C THR A 349 9.95 1.39 15.60
N SER A 350 8.93 2.10 16.11
CA SER A 350 9.04 3.01 17.24
C SER A 350 7.68 3.12 17.94
N LEU A 351 7.69 3.29 19.27
CA LEU A 351 6.48 3.54 20.07
C LEU A 351 6.35 5.01 20.51
N LYS A 352 7.38 5.84 20.28
CA LYS A 352 7.33 7.27 20.65
C LYS A 352 8.21 8.15 19.74
N PRO A 353 7.63 8.82 18.73
CA PRO A 353 6.26 8.63 18.26
C PRO A 353 6.08 7.27 17.58
N TYR A 354 4.83 6.81 17.45
CA TYR A 354 4.52 5.52 16.83
C TYR A 354 4.89 5.52 15.34
N ARG A 355 5.80 4.61 14.97
CA ARG A 355 6.20 4.38 13.57
C ARG A 355 5.97 2.94 13.18
N VAL A 356 5.55 2.74 11.94
CA VAL A 356 5.18 1.44 11.41
C VAL A 356 5.83 1.17 10.06
N ILE A 357 6.08 -0.10 9.77
CA ILE A 357 6.30 -0.61 8.43
C ILE A 357 5.16 -1.54 8.07
N VAL A 358 4.78 -1.57 6.79
CA VAL A 358 3.82 -2.56 6.29
C VAL A 358 4.57 -3.88 6.09
N SER A 359 4.16 -4.92 6.81
CA SER A 359 4.79 -6.25 6.77
C SER A 359 4.08 -7.21 5.81
N GLY A 360 2.95 -6.81 5.22
CA GLY A 360 2.24 -7.60 4.22
C GLY A 360 0.73 -7.56 4.41
N ARG A 361 0.08 -8.69 4.10
CA ARG A 361 -1.37 -8.86 4.28
C ARG A 361 -1.70 -10.18 4.94
N ILE A 362 -2.67 -10.17 5.85
CA ILE A 362 -3.09 -11.34 6.61
C ILE A 362 -3.75 -12.43 5.75
N LYS A 363 -4.20 -12.12 4.52
CA LYS A 363 -4.72 -13.12 3.56
C LYS A 363 -3.68 -13.54 2.50
N HIS A 364 -2.50 -12.90 2.48
CA HIS A 364 -1.38 -13.24 1.61
C HIS A 364 -0.27 -13.86 2.45
N PHE A 365 -0.56 -15.07 2.91
CA PHE A 365 0.38 -15.98 3.56
C PHE A 365 0.33 -17.31 2.81
N ILE A 366 1.38 -18.12 2.88
CA ILE A 366 1.32 -19.53 2.55
C ILE A 366 1.21 -20.27 3.88
N SER A 367 0.08 -20.95 4.08
CA SER A 367 -0.11 -21.92 5.16
C SER A 367 -0.66 -23.22 4.59
N ALA A 368 -0.30 -23.55 3.36
CA ALA A 368 -0.69 -24.81 2.75
C ALA A 368 -0.15 -26.01 3.54
N PHE A 369 0.87 -25.79 4.38
CA PHE A 369 1.56 -26.82 5.17
C PHE A 369 1.59 -26.50 6.69
N GLY A 370 0.95 -25.41 7.13
CA GLY A 370 0.90 -24.97 8.54
C GLY A 370 1.97 -23.94 8.96
N GLU A 371 2.73 -23.40 8.02
CA GLU A 371 3.91 -22.55 8.21
C GLU A 371 3.62 -21.05 8.35
N HIS A 372 2.47 -20.60 7.86
CA HIS A 372 2.06 -19.20 7.88
C HIS A 372 3.11 -18.21 7.34
N VAL A 373 3.84 -18.58 6.28
CA VAL A 373 4.85 -17.72 5.65
C VAL A 373 4.19 -16.48 5.08
N ILE A 374 4.66 -15.28 5.44
CA ILE A 374 4.06 -13.99 5.05
C ILE A 374 4.84 -13.27 3.96
N GLY A 375 4.22 -12.25 3.36
CA GLY A 375 4.83 -11.45 2.29
C GLY A 375 6.18 -10.82 2.64
N LYS A 376 6.33 -10.25 3.85
CA LYS A 376 7.63 -9.70 4.30
C LYS A 376 8.74 -10.76 4.28
N GLU A 377 8.46 -11.98 4.73
CA GLU A 377 9.48 -13.03 4.80
C GLU A 377 9.94 -13.45 3.42
N VAL A 378 8.98 -13.58 2.50
CA VAL A 378 9.21 -13.87 1.09
C VAL A 378 9.99 -12.74 0.40
N GLU A 379 9.64 -11.48 0.67
CA GLU A 379 10.36 -10.33 0.12
C GLU A 379 11.79 -10.21 0.68
N LEU A 380 11.99 -10.41 1.99
CA LEU A 380 13.31 -10.37 2.60
C LEU A 380 14.19 -11.53 2.13
N ALA A 381 13.65 -12.75 2.02
CA ALA A 381 14.38 -13.91 1.51
C ALA A 381 14.81 -13.71 0.04
N MET A 382 13.96 -13.09 -0.78
CA MET A 382 14.32 -12.69 -2.13
C MET A 382 15.43 -11.62 -2.11
N GLN A 383 15.28 -10.56 -1.31
CA GLN A 383 16.25 -9.48 -1.22
C GLN A 383 17.65 -10.00 -0.87
N GLU A 384 17.77 -10.87 0.14
CA GLU A 384 19.06 -11.45 0.55
C GLU A 384 19.69 -12.30 -0.56
N ALA A 385 18.89 -13.04 -1.32
CA ALA A 385 19.37 -13.79 -2.47
C ALA A 385 19.89 -12.86 -3.57
N LEU A 386 19.16 -11.78 -3.90
CA LEU A 386 19.58 -10.80 -4.90
C LEU A 386 20.90 -10.11 -4.50
N GLU A 387 21.04 -9.72 -3.23
CA GLU A 387 22.25 -9.06 -2.71
C GLU A 387 23.47 -9.98 -2.74
N GLN A 388 23.30 -11.27 -2.38
CA GLN A 388 24.41 -12.21 -2.31
C GLN A 388 24.85 -12.75 -3.68
N THR A 389 23.94 -12.84 -4.65
CA THR A 389 24.26 -13.40 -5.97
C THR A 389 24.40 -12.35 -7.07
N GLY A 390 24.13 -11.08 -6.79
CA GLY A 390 24.14 -10.00 -7.79
C GLY A 390 23.05 -10.14 -8.87
N VAL A 391 22.04 -10.98 -8.63
CA VAL A 391 20.94 -11.25 -9.57
C VAL A 391 19.98 -10.06 -9.60
N GLN A 392 19.34 -9.84 -10.74
CA GLN A 392 18.31 -8.82 -10.92
C GLN A 392 17.03 -9.49 -11.42
N ILE A 393 15.89 -9.07 -10.88
CA ILE A 393 14.56 -9.58 -11.22
C ILE A 393 13.63 -8.42 -11.59
N SER A 394 12.64 -8.70 -12.44
CA SER A 394 11.58 -7.75 -12.77
C SER A 394 10.35 -7.96 -11.90
N GLU A 395 9.96 -9.21 -11.65
CA GLU A 395 8.78 -9.55 -10.84
C GLU A 395 8.86 -11.01 -10.34
N PHE A 396 8.16 -11.31 -9.25
CA PHE A 396 8.04 -12.69 -8.75
C PHE A 396 6.75 -12.96 -7.95
N THR A 397 6.38 -14.24 -7.85
CA THR A 397 5.29 -14.74 -6.99
C THR A 397 5.62 -16.12 -6.44
N VAL A 398 5.06 -16.49 -5.29
CA VAL A 398 5.26 -17.79 -4.64
C VAL A 398 3.93 -18.52 -4.50
N ALA A 399 3.93 -19.82 -4.80
CA ALA A 399 2.76 -20.68 -4.61
C ALA A 399 3.18 -22.05 -4.03
N PRO A 400 2.32 -22.70 -3.23
CA PRO A 400 2.58 -24.03 -2.75
C PRO A 400 2.44 -25.06 -3.88
N GLN A 401 3.27 -26.10 -3.86
CA GLN A 401 3.05 -27.34 -4.61
C GLN A 401 2.70 -28.45 -3.62
N ILE A 402 1.39 -28.67 -3.42
CA ILE A 402 0.88 -29.59 -2.39
C ILE A 402 1.00 -31.06 -2.83
N ASN A 403 0.73 -31.33 -4.11
CA ASN A 403 0.72 -32.70 -4.66
C ASN A 403 1.68 -32.79 -5.85
N PRO A 404 3.01 -32.76 -5.60
CA PRO A 404 3.98 -32.90 -6.68
C PRO A 404 3.93 -34.30 -7.30
N THR A 405 4.23 -34.41 -8.60
CA THR A 405 4.28 -35.70 -9.30
C THR A 405 5.28 -36.68 -8.68
N SER A 406 6.31 -36.17 -8.00
CA SER A 406 7.24 -36.96 -7.20
C SER A 406 7.86 -36.14 -6.07
N GLY A 407 8.18 -36.81 -4.96
CA GLY A 407 8.83 -36.22 -3.79
C GLY A 407 7.88 -35.52 -2.81
N LEU A 408 8.47 -34.81 -1.84
CA LEU A 408 7.73 -34.06 -0.83
C LEU A 408 7.14 -32.75 -1.41
N PRO A 409 6.06 -32.23 -0.81
CA PRO A 409 5.54 -30.89 -1.11
C PRO A 409 6.59 -29.80 -0.90
N TYR A 410 6.39 -28.64 -1.52
CA TYR A 410 7.35 -27.53 -1.49
C TYR A 410 6.72 -26.19 -1.81
N HIS A 411 7.46 -25.11 -1.51
CA HIS A 411 7.19 -23.78 -2.03
C HIS A 411 7.81 -23.64 -3.42
N GLU A 412 7.03 -23.19 -4.39
CA GLU A 412 7.51 -22.91 -5.73
C GLU A 412 7.53 -21.41 -6.01
N TRP A 413 8.70 -20.91 -6.35
CA TRP A 413 9.01 -19.51 -6.56
C TRP A 413 9.11 -19.24 -8.04
N PHE A 414 8.15 -18.48 -8.59
CA PHE A 414 8.12 -18.10 -9.99
C PHE A 414 8.77 -16.74 -10.13
N VAL A 415 9.93 -16.69 -10.79
CA VAL A 415 10.78 -15.50 -10.83
C VAL A 415 11.07 -15.09 -12.26
N GLU A 416 10.75 -13.86 -12.62
CA GLU A 416 11.13 -13.27 -13.89
C GLU A 416 12.48 -12.57 -13.74
N PHE A 417 13.53 -13.24 -14.21
CA PHE A 417 14.90 -12.76 -14.11
C PHE A 417 15.23 -11.75 -15.21
N GLU A 418 15.83 -10.62 -14.83
CA GLU A 418 16.55 -9.75 -15.77
C GLU A 418 17.96 -10.30 -16.02
N THR A 419 18.62 -10.77 -14.96
CA THR A 419 19.92 -11.45 -15.02
C THR A 419 19.79 -12.80 -14.35
N MET A 420 20.10 -13.88 -15.08
CA MET A 420 19.99 -15.24 -14.52
C MET A 420 21.05 -15.46 -13.43
N PRO A 421 20.74 -16.21 -12.36
CA PRO A 421 21.76 -16.67 -11.42
C PRO A 421 22.76 -17.59 -12.13
N GLU A 422 24.04 -17.46 -11.81
CA GLU A 422 25.08 -18.37 -12.28
C GLU A 422 24.81 -19.82 -11.84
N ASN A 423 24.26 -19.98 -10.62
CA ASN A 423 23.87 -21.27 -10.07
C ASN A 423 22.49 -21.15 -9.41
N MET A 424 21.49 -21.76 -10.06
CA MET A 424 20.10 -21.75 -9.57
C MET A 424 19.97 -22.48 -8.22
N ALA A 425 20.76 -23.53 -7.96
CA ALA A 425 20.69 -24.27 -6.70
C ALA A 425 21.19 -23.41 -5.52
N THR A 426 22.26 -22.63 -5.75
CA THR A 426 22.76 -21.66 -4.75
C THR A 426 21.72 -20.58 -4.47
N PHE A 427 21.11 -20.02 -5.52
CA PHE A 427 20.06 -19.01 -5.39
C PHE A 427 18.87 -19.53 -4.58
N SER A 428 18.35 -20.71 -4.92
CA SER A 428 17.27 -21.36 -4.17
C SER A 428 17.65 -21.63 -2.71
N LYS A 429 18.91 -22.02 -2.45
CA LYS A 429 19.38 -22.33 -1.08
C LYS A 429 19.45 -21.09 -0.19
N ILE A 430 19.83 -19.93 -0.75
CA ILE A 430 19.88 -18.68 0.02
C ILE A 430 18.47 -18.27 0.45
N ILE A 431 17.50 -18.32 -0.48
CA ILE A 431 16.09 -18.03 -0.18
C ILE A 431 15.57 -18.98 0.91
N ASP A 432 15.84 -20.29 0.77
CA ASP A 432 15.34 -21.32 1.68
C ASP A 432 15.91 -21.16 3.09
N THR A 433 17.22 -20.90 3.19
CA THR A 433 17.90 -20.63 4.47
C THR A 433 17.37 -19.36 5.12
N SER A 434 17.10 -18.33 4.32
CA SER A 434 16.53 -17.08 4.82
C SER A 434 15.13 -17.29 5.40
N LEU A 435 14.26 -18.03 4.70
CA LEU A 435 12.93 -18.37 5.19
C LEU A 435 13.00 -19.18 6.49
N GLN A 436 13.83 -20.22 6.54
CA GLN A 436 14.02 -21.05 7.74
C GLN A 436 14.45 -20.22 8.97
N ARG A 437 15.31 -19.23 8.78
CA ARG A 437 15.75 -18.35 9.86
C ARG A 437 14.66 -17.37 10.32
N GLN A 438 13.78 -16.96 9.42
CA GLN A 438 12.72 -15.99 9.70
C GLN A 438 11.47 -16.63 10.30
N ASN A 439 11.14 -17.85 9.87
CA ASN A 439 9.89 -18.52 10.19
C ASN A 439 10.17 -19.90 10.79
N SER A 440 9.97 -20.03 12.10
CA SER A 440 10.24 -21.26 12.86
C SER A 440 9.38 -22.44 12.40
N TYR A 441 8.12 -22.20 12.01
CA TYR A 441 7.25 -23.26 11.50
C TYR A 441 7.75 -23.79 10.14
N TYR A 442 8.19 -22.90 9.25
CA TYR A 442 8.78 -23.30 7.98
C TYR A 442 10.06 -24.13 8.20
N PHE A 443 10.91 -23.72 9.15
CA PHE A 443 12.08 -24.49 9.58
C PHE A 443 11.69 -25.89 10.07
N ASP A 444 10.73 -26.00 10.99
CA ASP A 444 10.28 -27.28 11.54
C ASP A 444 9.75 -28.22 10.45
N LEU A 445 9.06 -27.68 9.45
CA LEU A 445 8.57 -28.47 8.31
C LEU A 445 9.69 -28.98 7.39
N ILE A 446 10.76 -28.21 7.22
CA ILE A 446 11.94 -28.62 6.45
C ILE A 446 12.76 -29.64 7.23
N GLU A 447 13.05 -29.39 8.51
CA GLU A 447 13.80 -30.30 9.39
C GLU A 447 13.06 -31.63 9.59
N GLY A 448 11.75 -31.54 9.84
CA GLY A 448 10.84 -32.68 9.98
C GLY A 448 10.58 -33.44 8.67
N LYS A 449 11.15 -32.99 7.54
CA LYS A 449 10.98 -33.58 6.20
C LYS A 449 9.50 -33.69 5.79
N VAL A 450 8.69 -32.73 6.22
CA VAL A 450 7.32 -32.55 5.72
C VAL A 450 7.36 -31.80 4.39
N LEU A 451 8.27 -30.83 4.28
CA LEU A 451 8.61 -30.14 3.04
C LEU A 451 9.99 -30.56 2.56
N LYS A 452 10.19 -30.51 1.24
CA LYS A 452 11.54 -30.39 0.67
C LYS A 452 11.88 -28.91 0.45
N GLN A 453 13.17 -28.66 0.22
CA GLN A 453 13.69 -27.36 -0.18
C GLN A 453 12.83 -26.75 -1.29
N LEU A 454 12.60 -25.44 -1.21
CA LEU A 454 11.87 -24.70 -2.23
C LEU A 454 12.45 -24.87 -3.63
N VAL A 455 11.60 -24.70 -4.64
CA VAL A 455 11.96 -24.79 -6.06
C VAL A 455 11.78 -23.41 -6.69
N VAL A 456 12.75 -22.99 -7.51
CA VAL A 456 12.67 -21.76 -8.29
C VAL A 456 12.41 -22.10 -9.75
N THR A 457 11.31 -21.56 -10.29
CA THR A 457 10.87 -21.72 -11.67
C THR A 457 11.03 -20.38 -12.40
N ALA A 458 11.86 -20.35 -13.43
CA ALA A 458 12.13 -19.12 -14.17
C ALA A 458 10.95 -18.77 -15.10
N ILE A 459 10.54 -17.50 -15.09
CA ILE A 459 9.54 -16.94 -15.99
C ILE A 459 10.23 -16.34 -17.22
N LYS A 460 9.65 -16.54 -18.40
CA LYS A 460 10.08 -15.93 -19.66
C LYS A 460 9.92 -14.39 -19.56
N PRO A 461 10.83 -13.60 -20.14
CA PRO A 461 10.72 -12.14 -20.14
C PRO A 461 9.33 -11.64 -20.59
N GLY A 462 8.79 -10.68 -19.83
CA GLY A 462 7.45 -10.13 -19.98
C GLY A 462 6.31 -11.09 -19.62
N GLY A 463 6.60 -12.21 -18.95
CA GLY A 463 5.61 -13.24 -18.62
C GLY A 463 4.53 -12.72 -17.68
N PHE A 464 4.93 -12.02 -16.61
CA PHE A 464 3.98 -11.42 -15.68
C PHE A 464 3.14 -10.31 -16.32
N ASN A 465 3.73 -9.52 -17.22
CA ASN A 465 3.00 -8.50 -17.99
C ASN A 465 1.95 -9.12 -18.91
N ARG A 466 2.29 -10.21 -19.62
CA ARG A 466 1.32 -10.97 -20.45
C ARG A 466 0.19 -11.53 -19.59
N TYR A 467 0.52 -12.05 -18.40
CA TYR A 467 -0.47 -12.50 -17.42
C TYR A 467 -1.41 -11.39 -16.94
N MET A 468 -0.87 -10.22 -16.61
CA MET A 468 -1.71 -9.10 -16.16
C MET A 468 -2.61 -8.57 -17.28
N LYS A 469 -2.14 -8.61 -18.53
CA LYS A 469 -2.89 -8.19 -19.72
C LYS A 469 -4.13 -9.06 -19.97
N SER A 470 -3.98 -10.37 -19.96
CA SER A 470 -5.07 -11.32 -20.19
C SER A 470 -6.16 -11.28 -19.11
N GLU A 471 -5.80 -10.94 -17.87
CA GLU A 471 -6.77 -10.78 -16.79
C GLU A 471 -7.51 -9.43 -16.87
N GLY A 472 -7.20 -8.58 -17.87
CA GLY A 472 -7.73 -7.22 -17.98
C GLY A 472 -7.25 -6.30 -16.85
N LYS A 473 -6.11 -6.64 -16.23
CA LYS A 473 -5.60 -5.98 -15.02
C LYS A 473 -4.35 -5.13 -15.27
N LEU A 474 -3.80 -5.15 -16.48
CA LEU A 474 -2.66 -4.31 -16.88
C LEU A 474 -3.02 -2.82 -16.75
N GLY A 475 -2.25 -2.07 -15.95
CA GLY A 475 -2.44 -0.63 -15.72
C GLY A 475 -3.54 -0.18 -14.76
N GLY A 476 -4.33 -1.10 -14.21
CA GLY A 476 -5.15 -0.81 -13.02
C GLY A 476 -4.33 -0.96 -11.73
N GLN A 477 -4.81 -0.45 -10.57
CA GLN A 477 -4.16 -0.63 -9.23
C GLN A 477 -4.02 -2.11 -8.77
N ASN A 478 -4.19 -3.07 -9.67
CA ASN A 478 -4.06 -4.49 -9.41
C ASN A 478 -2.57 -4.87 -9.41
N LYS A 479 -2.12 -5.51 -8.33
CA LYS A 479 -0.75 -6.00 -8.16
C LYS A 479 -0.75 -7.52 -8.24
N ILE A 480 0.35 -8.11 -8.71
CA ILE A 480 0.55 -9.56 -8.61
C ILE A 480 0.77 -9.87 -7.12
N PRO A 481 -0.02 -10.75 -6.51
CA PRO A 481 0.24 -11.21 -5.15
C PRO A 481 1.63 -11.83 -5.05
N ARG A 482 2.42 -11.40 -4.05
CA ARG A 482 3.77 -11.93 -3.77
C ARG A 482 3.75 -13.41 -3.43
N LEU A 483 2.65 -13.86 -2.83
CA LEU A 483 2.42 -15.21 -2.42
C LEU A 483 0.91 -15.51 -2.42
N SER A 484 0.55 -16.77 -2.65
CA SER A 484 -0.82 -17.26 -2.64
C SER A 484 -0.90 -18.62 -1.97
N ASN A 485 -2.03 -18.92 -1.32
CA ASN A 485 -2.36 -20.27 -0.81
C ASN A 485 -2.83 -21.22 -1.92
N ASP A 486 -3.08 -20.71 -3.13
CA ASP A 486 -3.49 -21.50 -4.29
C ASP A 486 -2.55 -21.30 -5.47
N ARG A 487 -2.68 -22.18 -6.46
CA ARG A 487 -1.86 -22.15 -7.67
C ARG A 487 -2.51 -21.41 -8.84
N LYS A 488 -3.61 -20.69 -8.65
CA LYS A 488 -4.40 -20.11 -9.77
C LYS A 488 -3.59 -19.17 -10.68
N ILE A 489 -2.69 -18.40 -10.10
CA ILE A 489 -1.81 -17.49 -10.85
C ILE A 489 -0.78 -18.30 -11.63
N VAL A 490 -0.08 -19.19 -10.92
CA VAL A 490 1.06 -19.93 -11.49
C VAL A 490 0.61 -20.98 -12.50
N ASP A 491 -0.56 -21.59 -12.31
CA ASP A 491 -1.14 -22.53 -13.27
C ASP A 491 -1.48 -21.82 -14.59
N LYS A 492 -1.95 -20.57 -14.56
CA LYS A 492 -2.13 -19.76 -15.77
C LYS A 492 -0.80 -19.40 -16.44
N LEU A 493 0.23 -19.06 -15.66
CA LEU A 493 1.58 -18.82 -16.20
C LEU A 493 2.13 -20.08 -16.91
N CYS A 494 1.96 -21.26 -16.30
CA CYS A 494 2.37 -22.54 -16.89
C CYS A 494 1.55 -22.90 -18.13
N GLN A 495 0.23 -22.76 -18.08
CA GLN A 495 -0.68 -23.07 -19.20
C GLN A 495 -0.39 -22.26 -20.46
N TRP A 496 0.13 -21.04 -20.31
CA TRP A 496 0.50 -20.19 -21.43
C TRP A 496 1.98 -20.28 -21.81
N GLU A 497 2.65 -21.33 -21.32
CA GLU A 497 4.05 -21.60 -21.58
C GLU A 497 4.93 -20.39 -21.26
N LEU A 498 4.62 -19.66 -20.19
CA LEU A 498 5.37 -18.48 -19.76
C LEU A 498 6.50 -18.84 -18.79
N THR A 499 6.63 -20.11 -18.40
CA THR A 499 7.77 -20.68 -17.68
C THR A 499 8.86 -21.12 -18.67
N LYS A 500 10.13 -21.05 -18.27
CA LYS A 500 11.28 -21.53 -19.05
C LYS A 500 11.56 -23.01 -18.83
#